data_AF-W7WJC7-F1
#
_entry.id   AF-W7WJC7-F1
#
_cell.length_a   1.000
_cell.length_b   1.000
_cell.length_c   1.000
_cell.angle_alpha   90.00
_cell.angle_beta   90.00
_cell.angle_gamma   90.00
#
_symmetry.space_group_name_H-M   'P 1'
#
loop_
_entity.id
_entity.type
_entity.pdbx_description
1 polymer ?
#
loop_
_entity_poly.entity_id
_entity_poly.type
_entity_poly.pdbx_seq_one_letter_code
_entity_poly.pdbx_strand_id
1 'polypeptide(L)'
;MARCGFAAKGLFVMDGSRRSAHANAYFTGFGAAKRVVFFDTLLSKLSPPEVEAVLAHELGHFKHRHVTKRIVAMFALSLAGFALLGWLSQQVWFYAGLGVRPSLDAPNDALALLLFLLVGPVFSFFVTPLFAGLSRRHEFEADAYACAQTSARDLGGALLKLYEDNASTLTPDRLYVRFYYSHPPASERLAAMGALA
;
A
#
# COMPACT_ATOMS: atom_id res chain seq x y z
N MET A 1 -12.41 4.85 18.35
CA MET A 1 -12.15 6.16 17.69
C MET A 1 -11.76 7.25 18.69
N ALA A 2 -12.58 7.61 19.68
CA ALA A 2 -12.23 8.63 20.69
C ALA A 2 -10.94 8.30 21.47
N ARG A 3 -10.76 7.04 21.91
CA ARG A 3 -9.52 6.53 22.53
C ARG A 3 -8.24 6.79 21.72
N CYS A 4 -8.36 6.76 20.40
CA CYS A 4 -7.25 6.93 19.47
C CYS A 4 -7.08 8.39 19.00
N GLY A 5 -7.84 9.33 19.55
CA GLY A 5 -7.82 10.73 19.11
C GLY A 5 -8.30 10.92 17.66
N PHE A 6 -9.16 10.03 17.16
CA PHE A 6 -9.65 10.07 15.79
C PHE A 6 -11.12 10.48 15.74
N ALA A 7 -11.40 11.55 14.99
CA ALA A 7 -12.76 12.01 14.71
C ALA A 7 -13.15 11.62 13.28
N ALA A 8 -14.10 10.70 13.15
CA ALA A 8 -14.74 10.36 11.88
C ALA A 8 -16.05 11.14 11.74
N LYS A 9 -16.32 11.69 10.56
CA LYS A 9 -17.59 12.34 10.22
C LYS A 9 -18.73 11.33 10.01
N GLY A 10 -18.40 10.06 9.80
CA GLY A 10 -19.39 8.97 9.71
C GLY A 10 -18.76 7.60 9.48
N LEU A 11 -19.54 6.58 9.82
CA LEU A 11 -19.30 5.16 9.56
C LEU A 11 -20.26 4.74 8.45
N PHE A 12 -19.75 4.13 7.40
CA PHE A 12 -20.54 3.73 6.23
C PHE A 12 -20.29 2.26 5.93
N VAL A 13 -21.32 1.60 5.39
CA VAL A 13 -21.21 0.25 4.85
C VAL A 13 -21.40 0.32 3.34
N MET A 14 -20.51 -0.33 2.61
CA MET A 14 -20.56 -0.46 1.15
C MET A 14 -20.92 -1.89 0.78
N ASP A 15 -21.82 -2.06 -0.20
CA ASP A 15 -22.13 -3.35 -0.82
C ASP A 15 -20.96 -3.83 -1.68
N GLY A 16 -19.92 -4.36 -1.05
CA GLY A 16 -18.76 -4.97 -1.69
C GLY A 16 -19.10 -6.32 -2.31
N SER A 17 -20.04 -7.05 -1.70
CA SER A 17 -20.52 -8.37 -2.14
C SER A 17 -21.02 -8.40 -3.58
N ARG A 18 -21.56 -7.28 -4.10
CA ARG A 18 -22.03 -7.17 -5.50
C ARG A 18 -20.89 -7.26 -6.51
N ARG A 19 -19.63 -7.12 -6.08
CA ARG A 19 -18.44 -7.14 -6.96
C ARG A 19 -17.51 -8.30 -6.66
N SER A 20 -17.30 -8.63 -5.39
CA SER A 20 -16.40 -9.72 -4.97
C SER A 20 -16.70 -10.18 -3.55
N ALA A 21 -16.27 -11.38 -3.20
CA ALA A 21 -16.36 -11.91 -1.83
C ALA A 21 -15.35 -11.28 -0.86
N HIS A 22 -14.35 -10.53 -1.35
CA HIS A 22 -13.27 -9.97 -0.55
C HIS A 22 -13.79 -9.05 0.57
N ALA A 23 -13.31 -9.28 1.79
CA ALA A 23 -13.53 -8.42 2.94
C ALA A 23 -12.52 -7.28 2.98
N ASN A 24 -12.99 -6.04 3.23
CA ASN A 24 -12.12 -4.87 3.35
C ASN A 24 -12.75 -3.77 4.22
N ALA A 25 -11.92 -2.89 4.76
CA ALA A 25 -12.30 -1.63 5.37
C ALA A 25 -11.26 -0.57 5.03
N TYR A 26 -11.68 0.68 4.82
CA TYR A 26 -10.74 1.76 4.54
C TYR A 26 -11.22 3.11 5.05
N PHE A 27 -10.25 4.00 5.25
CA PHE A 27 -10.49 5.40 5.52
C PHE A 27 -10.49 6.22 4.24
N THR A 28 -11.42 7.17 4.13
CA THR A 28 -11.48 8.14 3.02
C THR A 28 -11.76 9.55 3.54
N GLY A 29 -11.50 10.56 2.71
CA GLY A 29 -11.70 11.97 3.03
C GLY A 29 -10.46 12.68 3.57
N PHE A 30 -10.48 14.01 3.47
CA PHE A 30 -9.37 14.90 3.82
C PHE A 30 -9.65 15.70 5.09
N GLY A 31 -8.61 15.95 5.90
CA GLY A 31 -8.69 16.80 7.09
C GLY A 31 -9.70 16.29 8.14
N ALA A 32 -10.69 17.12 8.47
CA ALA A 32 -11.76 16.80 9.41
C ALA A 32 -12.94 16.02 8.78
N ALA A 33 -12.97 15.87 7.46
CA ALA A 33 -14.05 15.19 6.74
C ALA A 33 -13.82 13.68 6.56
N LYS A 34 -13.00 13.06 7.41
CA LYS A 34 -12.64 11.64 7.30
C LYS A 34 -13.84 10.74 7.58
N ARG A 35 -13.98 9.69 6.80
CA ARG A 35 -15.03 8.67 6.90
C ARG A 35 -14.38 7.30 6.96
N VAL A 36 -15.05 6.39 7.64
CA VAL A 36 -14.68 4.97 7.67
C VAL A 36 -15.71 4.22 6.85
N VAL A 37 -15.25 3.40 5.91
CA VAL A 37 -16.11 2.58 5.05
C VAL A 37 -15.76 1.12 5.31
N PHE A 38 -16.76 0.34 5.69
CA PHE A 38 -16.67 -1.11 5.83
C PHE A 38 -17.33 -1.80 4.65
N PHE A 39 -16.79 -2.93 4.21
CA PHE A 39 -17.52 -3.79 3.30
C PHE A 39 -18.51 -4.65 4.08
N ASP A 40 -19.69 -4.85 3.52
CA ASP A 40 -20.68 -5.80 4.01
C ASP A 40 -20.10 -7.22 4.20
N THR A 41 -19.23 -7.65 3.28
CA THR A 41 -18.49 -8.92 3.34
C THR A 41 -17.55 -9.03 4.54
N LEU A 42 -17.02 -7.91 5.04
CA LEU A 42 -16.17 -7.89 6.22
C LEU A 42 -17.02 -8.04 7.49
N LEU A 43 -18.12 -7.30 7.57
CA LEU A 43 -19.01 -7.31 8.72
C LEU A 43 -19.75 -8.65 8.88
N SER A 44 -19.95 -9.41 7.79
CA SER A 44 -20.58 -10.73 7.86
C SER A 44 -19.63 -11.84 8.34
N LYS A 45 -18.30 -11.63 8.28
CA LYS A 45 -17.29 -12.66 8.60
C LYS A 45 -16.58 -12.41 9.93
N LEU A 46 -16.38 -11.14 10.27
CA LEU A 46 -15.68 -10.74 11.47
C LEU A 46 -16.66 -10.46 12.62
N SER A 47 -16.31 -10.93 13.80
CA SER A 47 -16.99 -10.58 15.04
C SER A 47 -16.72 -9.11 15.41
N PRO A 48 -17.58 -8.47 16.24
CA PRO A 48 -17.38 -7.07 16.62
C PRO A 48 -15.97 -6.75 17.20
N PRO A 49 -15.36 -7.60 18.06
CA PRO A 49 -13.99 -7.36 18.54
C PRO A 49 -12.94 -7.45 17.43
N GLU A 50 -13.09 -8.37 16.48
CA GLU A 50 -12.21 -8.50 15.30
C GLU A 50 -12.32 -7.29 14.38
N VAL A 51 -13.53 -6.78 14.15
CA VAL A 51 -13.75 -5.54 13.38
C VAL A 51 -13.09 -4.35 14.09
N GLU A 52 -13.19 -4.27 15.41
CA GLU A 52 -12.51 -3.24 16.19
C GLU A 52 -10.99 -3.32 16.07
N ALA A 53 -10.42 -4.53 16.12
CA ALA A 53 -8.99 -4.75 15.96
C ALA A 53 -8.49 -4.36 14.56
N VAL A 54 -9.21 -4.72 13.50
CA VAL A 54 -8.90 -4.29 12.12
C VAL A 54 -8.98 -2.77 12.01
N LEU A 55 -9.99 -2.13 12.62
CA LEU A 55 -10.09 -0.68 12.63
C LEU A 55 -8.91 -0.03 13.38
N ALA A 56 -8.44 -0.65 14.47
CA ALA A 56 -7.27 -0.18 15.20
C ALA A 56 -5.99 -0.26 14.33
N HIS A 57 -5.83 -1.31 13.53
CA HIS A 57 -4.74 -1.44 12.55
C HIS A 57 -4.79 -0.32 11.51
N GLU A 58 -5.96 -0.10 10.90
CA GLU A 58 -6.15 1.00 9.94
C GLU A 58 -5.86 2.38 10.58
N LEU A 59 -6.22 2.57 11.85
CA LEU A 59 -5.86 3.78 12.62
C LEU A 59 -4.36 3.88 12.90
N GLY A 60 -3.66 2.75 13.00
CA GLY A 60 -2.20 2.69 13.10
C GLY A 60 -1.52 3.32 11.88
N HIS A 61 -2.04 3.07 10.68
CA HIS A 61 -1.56 3.74 9.46
C HIS A 61 -1.76 5.25 9.49
N PHE A 62 -2.90 5.69 10.04
CA PHE A 62 -3.18 7.10 10.22
C PHE A 62 -2.25 7.74 11.26
N LYS A 63 -2.06 7.09 12.41
CA LYS A 63 -1.21 7.57 13.51
C LYS A 63 0.23 7.81 13.07
N HIS A 64 0.80 6.88 12.31
CA HIS A 64 2.18 6.95 11.81
C HIS A 64 2.32 7.72 10.48
N ARG A 65 1.23 8.31 9.98
CA ARG A 65 1.17 9.11 8.75
C ARG A 65 1.69 8.37 7.51
N HIS A 66 1.44 7.06 7.42
CA HIS A 66 1.93 6.21 6.33
C HIS A 66 1.50 6.72 4.95
N VAL A 67 0.24 7.16 4.82
CA VAL A 67 -0.29 7.71 3.56
C VAL A 67 0.42 9.02 3.18
N THR A 68 0.64 9.93 4.13
CA THR A 68 1.34 11.20 3.87
C THR A 68 2.80 10.95 3.48
N LYS A 69 3.51 10.06 4.19
CA LYS A 69 4.88 9.64 3.83
C LYS A 69 4.92 9.12 2.39
N ARG A 70 3.96 8.26 2.01
CA ARG A 70 3.85 7.70 0.66
C ARG A 70 3.56 8.78 -0.40
N ILE A 71 2.65 9.73 -0.12
CA ILE A 71 2.36 10.84 -1.03
C ILE A 71 3.61 11.70 -1.27
N VAL A 72 4.32 12.09 -0.20
CA VAL A 72 5.55 12.88 -0.32
C VAL A 72 6.62 12.13 -1.10
N ALA A 73 6.81 10.84 -0.81
CA ALA A 73 7.77 10.00 -1.53
C ALA A 73 7.42 9.87 -3.02
N MET A 74 6.14 9.65 -3.36
CA MET A 74 5.69 9.60 -4.76
C MET A 74 5.87 10.94 -5.47
N PHE A 75 5.56 12.06 -4.80
CA PHE A 75 5.78 13.37 -5.38
C PHE A 75 7.27 13.64 -5.65
N ALA A 76 8.15 13.30 -4.69
CA ALA A 76 9.59 13.43 -4.86
C ALA A 76 10.12 12.54 -6.00
N LEU A 77 9.64 11.29 -6.09
CA LEU A 77 10.01 10.37 -7.15
C LEU A 77 9.51 10.85 -8.52
N SER A 78 8.29 11.34 -8.62
CA SER A 78 7.75 11.92 -9.86
C SER A 78 8.55 13.14 -10.29
N LEU A 79 8.89 14.04 -9.37
CA LEU A 79 9.71 15.21 -9.67
C LEU A 79 11.10 14.79 -10.18
N ALA A 80 11.74 13.83 -9.51
CA ALA A 80 13.02 13.27 -9.96
C ALA A 80 12.90 12.61 -11.34
N GLY A 81 11.82 11.86 -11.58
CA GLY A 81 11.54 11.23 -12.87
C GLY A 81 11.33 12.25 -14.00
N PHE A 82 10.58 13.33 -13.75
CA PHE A 82 10.41 14.41 -14.71
C PHE A 82 11.69 15.20 -14.95
N ALA A 83 12.49 15.45 -13.92
CA ALA A 83 13.80 16.08 -14.07
C ALA A 83 14.76 15.21 -14.92
N LEU A 84 14.76 13.90 -14.65
CA LEU A 84 15.54 12.93 -15.42
C LEU A 84 15.06 12.86 -16.87
N LEU A 85 13.75 12.82 -17.11
CA LEU A 85 13.17 12.86 -18.45
C LEU A 85 13.55 14.17 -19.17
N GLY A 86 13.44 15.31 -18.50
CA GLY A 86 13.83 16.60 -19.05
C GLY A 86 15.29 16.61 -19.48
N TRP A 87 16.18 16.06 -18.66
CA TRP A 87 17.59 15.91 -19.02
C TRP A 87 17.81 14.93 -20.20
N LEU A 88 17.20 13.73 -20.14
CA LEU A 88 17.33 12.69 -21.18
C LEU A 88 16.79 13.14 -22.54
N SER A 89 15.71 13.94 -22.55
CA SER A 89 15.10 14.45 -23.78
C SER A 89 16.04 15.33 -24.61
N GLN A 90 17.09 15.89 -23.99
CA GLN A 90 18.10 16.70 -24.66
C GLN A 90 19.28 15.85 -25.19
N GLN A 91 19.32 14.56 -24.87
CA GLN A 91 20.45 13.69 -25.15
C GLN A 91 20.22 12.85 -26.42
N VAL A 92 20.97 13.09 -27.49
CA VAL A 92 20.89 12.29 -28.73
C VAL A 92 21.12 10.79 -28.47
N TRP A 93 22.02 10.45 -27.56
CA TRP A 93 22.34 9.05 -27.24
C TRP A 93 21.16 8.29 -26.62
N PHE A 94 20.25 8.98 -25.93
CA PHE A 94 19.08 8.34 -25.31
C PHE A 94 18.16 7.76 -26.38
N TYR A 95 17.92 8.51 -27.45
CA TYR A 95 17.14 8.05 -28.61
C TYR A 95 17.90 7.01 -29.43
N ALA A 96 19.16 7.31 -29.77
CA ALA A 96 19.95 6.45 -30.64
C ALA A 96 20.24 5.08 -30.01
N GLY A 97 20.50 5.05 -28.69
CA GLY A 97 20.67 3.81 -27.93
C GLY A 97 19.42 2.93 -27.86
N LEU A 98 18.24 3.51 -28.12
CA LEU A 98 16.96 2.82 -28.23
C LEU A 98 16.56 2.55 -29.69
N GLY A 99 17.47 2.77 -30.64
CA GLY A 99 17.25 2.52 -32.06
C GLY A 99 16.40 3.57 -32.76
N VAL A 100 16.18 4.74 -32.15
CA VAL A 100 15.37 5.84 -32.71
C VAL A 100 16.25 7.03 -33.05
N ARG A 101 15.98 7.67 -34.20
CA ARG A 101 16.63 8.92 -34.59
C ARG A 101 15.74 10.11 -34.21
N PRO A 102 16.18 10.99 -33.31
CA PRO A 102 15.40 12.17 -32.95
C PRO A 102 15.42 13.18 -34.10
N SER A 103 14.39 14.02 -34.19
CA SER A 103 14.42 15.19 -35.06
C SER A 103 15.39 16.22 -34.50
N LEU A 104 16.28 16.78 -35.32
CA LEU A 104 17.14 17.90 -34.91
C LEU A 104 16.44 19.26 -35.08
N ASP A 105 15.37 19.29 -35.88
CA ASP A 105 14.69 20.52 -36.28
C ASP A 105 13.33 20.72 -35.59
N ALA A 106 12.87 19.75 -34.80
CA ALA A 106 11.58 19.79 -34.12
C ALA A 106 11.65 19.22 -32.69
N PRO A 107 10.75 19.64 -31.77
CA PRO A 107 10.66 19.09 -30.43
C PRO A 107 10.40 17.58 -30.42
N ASN A 108 11.09 16.85 -29.54
CA ASN A 108 10.95 15.40 -29.38
C ASN A 108 10.23 15.02 -28.08
N ASP A 109 9.44 15.90 -27.47
CA ASP A 109 8.91 15.74 -26.11
C ASP A 109 8.05 14.47 -25.95
N ALA A 110 7.10 14.26 -26.87
CA ALA A 110 6.24 13.09 -26.87
C ALA A 110 7.05 11.80 -27.11
N LEU A 111 8.04 11.86 -28.01
CA LEU A 111 8.93 10.73 -28.28
C LEU A 111 9.79 10.39 -27.06
N ALA A 112 10.34 11.39 -26.39
CA ALA A 112 11.14 11.23 -25.18
C ALA A 112 10.32 10.55 -24.08
N LEU A 113 9.09 11.03 -23.86
CA LEU A 113 8.18 10.47 -22.87
C LEU A 113 7.84 9.01 -23.19
N LEU A 114 7.51 8.69 -24.45
CA LEU A 114 7.20 7.32 -24.87
C LEU A 114 8.39 6.38 -24.63
N LEU A 115 9.59 6.77 -25.04
CA LEU A 115 10.82 5.98 -24.83
C LEU A 115 11.16 5.84 -23.35
N PHE A 116 10.95 6.88 -22.56
CA PHE A 116 11.16 6.85 -21.12
C PHE A 116 10.19 5.89 -20.42
N LEU A 117 8.91 5.90 -20.79
CA LEU A 117 7.90 4.96 -20.27
C LEU A 117 8.17 3.52 -20.72
N LEU A 118 8.72 3.32 -21.93
CA LEU A 118 9.09 2.01 -22.44
C LEU A 118 10.23 1.38 -21.62
N VAL A 119 11.27 2.16 -21.30
CA VAL A 119 12.48 1.65 -20.62
C VAL A 119 12.34 1.70 -19.09
N GLY A 120 11.50 2.60 -18.56
CA GLY A 120 11.27 2.78 -17.11
C GLY A 120 11.12 1.49 -16.31
N PRO A 121 10.31 0.50 -16.74
CA PRO A 121 10.13 -0.78 -16.04
C PRO A 121 11.42 -1.55 -15.77
N VAL A 122 12.42 -1.48 -16.67
CA VAL A 122 13.71 -2.16 -16.52
C VAL A 122 14.46 -1.65 -15.29
N PHE A 123 14.36 -0.35 -15.01
CA PHE A 123 14.98 0.28 -13.86
C PHE A 123 14.12 0.16 -12.60
N SER A 124 12.80 0.35 -12.72
CA SER A 124 11.89 0.28 -11.57
C SER A 124 11.89 -1.10 -10.93
N PHE A 125 12.14 -2.17 -11.70
CA PHE A 125 12.30 -3.53 -11.20
C PHE A 125 13.22 -3.58 -9.98
N PHE A 126 14.41 -2.98 -10.06
CA PHE A 126 15.41 -2.98 -8.98
C PHE A 126 15.01 -2.11 -7.78
N VAL A 127 14.11 -1.15 -7.96
CA VAL A 127 13.60 -0.29 -6.88
C VAL A 127 12.41 -0.92 -6.15
N THR A 128 11.69 -1.85 -6.79
CA THR A 128 10.56 -2.60 -6.21
C THR A 128 10.80 -3.13 -4.79
N PRO A 129 11.90 -3.86 -4.47
CA PRO A 129 12.12 -4.39 -3.12
C PRO A 129 12.27 -3.31 -2.05
N LEU A 130 12.73 -2.11 -2.40
CA LEU A 130 12.84 -0.99 -1.46
C LEU A 130 11.46 -0.52 -1.02
N PHE A 131 10.56 -0.27 -1.96
CA PHE A 131 9.18 0.14 -1.66
C PHE A 131 8.38 -0.97 -0.97
N ALA A 132 8.55 -2.22 -1.40
CA ALA A 132 7.94 -3.37 -0.74
C ALA A 132 8.42 -3.49 0.72
N GLY A 133 9.71 -3.32 0.98
CA GLY A 133 10.27 -3.32 2.33
C GLY A 133 9.74 -2.21 3.22
N LEU A 134 9.60 -0.98 2.71
CA LEU A 134 8.98 0.14 3.44
C LEU A 134 7.50 -0.14 3.76
N SER A 135 6.76 -0.70 2.80
CA SER A 135 5.36 -1.09 3.00
C SER A 135 5.22 -2.13 4.11
N ARG A 136 6.06 -3.18 4.10
CA ARG A 136 6.04 -4.22 5.14
C ARG A 136 6.34 -3.67 6.53
N ARG A 137 7.25 -2.69 6.65
CA ARG A 137 7.51 -2.00 7.94
C ARG A 137 6.28 -1.25 8.43
N HIS A 138 5.59 -0.55 7.54
CA HIS A 138 4.35 0.15 7.90
C HIS A 138 3.25 -0.80 8.41
N GLU A 139 3.15 -2.01 7.85
CA GLU A 139 2.23 -3.04 8.36
C GLU A 139 2.57 -3.47 9.79
N PHE A 140 3.85 -3.71 10.09
CA PHE A 140 4.26 -4.05 11.47
C PHE A 140 4.03 -2.89 12.46
N GLU A 141 4.28 -1.64 12.04
CA GLU A 141 3.97 -0.44 12.85
C GLU A 141 2.46 -0.34 13.14
N ALA A 142 1.62 -0.67 12.15
CA ALA A 142 0.17 -0.66 12.29
C ALA A 142 -0.34 -1.82 13.18
N ASP A 143 0.20 -3.02 13.03
CA ASP A 143 -0.09 -4.17 13.89
C ASP A 143 0.27 -3.91 15.34
N ALA A 144 1.49 -3.40 15.60
CA ALA A 144 1.92 -3.06 16.95
C ALA A 144 1.02 -2.00 17.60
N TYR A 145 0.60 -1.00 16.82
CA TYR A 145 -0.36 -0.02 17.30
C TYR A 145 -1.73 -0.65 17.62
N ALA A 146 -2.24 -1.53 16.76
CA ALA A 146 -3.51 -2.21 16.99
C ALA A 146 -3.47 -3.09 18.24
N CYS A 147 -2.40 -3.86 18.45
CA CYS A 147 -2.18 -4.67 19.66
C CYS A 147 -2.07 -3.81 20.94
N ALA A 148 -1.60 -2.57 20.83
CA ALA A 148 -1.56 -1.64 21.97
C ALA A 148 -2.94 -1.02 22.29
N GLN A 149 -3.90 -1.05 21.36
CA GLN A 149 -5.23 -0.45 21.53
C GLN A 149 -6.34 -1.48 21.71
N THR A 150 -6.10 -2.71 21.26
CA THR A 150 -7.09 -3.80 21.16
C THR A 150 -6.39 -5.15 21.41
N SER A 151 -7.18 -6.23 21.49
CA SER A 151 -6.67 -7.58 21.68
C SER A 151 -5.84 -8.06 20.49
N ALA A 152 -4.58 -8.44 20.74
CA ALA A 152 -3.73 -9.09 19.74
C ALA A 152 -4.33 -10.41 19.21
N ARG A 153 -5.09 -11.13 20.07
CA ARG A 153 -5.81 -12.35 19.69
C ARG A 153 -6.90 -12.07 18.67
N ASP A 154 -7.64 -10.99 18.83
CA ASP A 154 -8.73 -10.64 17.91
C ASP A 154 -8.17 -10.15 16.58
N LEU A 155 -7.06 -9.39 16.58
CA LEU A 155 -6.36 -9.00 15.36
C LEU A 155 -5.83 -10.23 14.60
N GLY A 156 -5.20 -11.17 15.31
CA GLY A 156 -4.71 -12.42 14.72
C GLY A 156 -5.83 -13.29 14.16
N GLY A 157 -6.96 -13.39 14.87
CA GLY A 157 -8.17 -14.09 14.40
C GLY A 157 -8.74 -13.46 13.13
N ALA A 158 -8.86 -12.13 13.10
CA ALA A 158 -9.29 -11.40 11.92
C ALA A 158 -8.35 -11.64 10.72
N LEU A 159 -7.02 -11.56 10.95
CA LEU A 159 -6.01 -11.78 9.92
C LEU A 159 -6.13 -13.19 9.30
N LEU A 160 -6.29 -14.22 10.11
CA LEU A 160 -6.44 -15.60 9.63
C LEU A 160 -7.70 -15.76 8.78
N LYS A 161 -8.85 -15.23 9.23
CA LYS A 161 -10.10 -15.26 8.46
C LYS A 161 -9.99 -14.55 7.12
N LEU A 162 -9.29 -13.41 7.09
CA LEU A 162 -9.04 -12.67 5.84
C LEU A 162 -8.12 -13.44 4.88
N TYR A 163 -7.10 -14.13 5.40
CA TYR A 163 -6.22 -14.97 4.59
C TYR A 163 -6.94 -16.19 4.00
N GLU A 164 -7.76 -16.85 4.82
CA GLU A 164 -8.61 -17.96 4.39
C GLU A 164 -9.57 -17.51 3.28
N ASP A 165 -10.26 -16.39 3.49
CA ASP A 165 -11.23 -15.85 2.54
C ASP A 165 -10.59 -15.44 1.20
N ASN A 166 -9.37 -14.90 1.25
CA ASN A 166 -8.63 -14.50 0.07
C ASN A 166 -7.87 -15.67 -0.59
N ALA A 167 -8.01 -16.90 -0.09
CA ALA A 167 -7.23 -18.08 -0.51
C ALA A 167 -5.73 -17.78 -0.61
N SER A 168 -5.21 -16.99 0.35
CA SER A 168 -3.84 -16.50 0.33
C SER A 168 -2.86 -17.61 0.76
N THR A 169 -1.70 -17.68 0.10
CA THR A 169 -0.66 -18.65 0.46
C THR A 169 -0.13 -18.39 1.87
N LEU A 170 -0.07 -19.44 2.69
CA LEU A 170 0.50 -19.41 4.04
C LEU A 170 2.01 -19.69 4.06
N THR A 171 2.54 -20.19 2.95
CA THR A 171 3.95 -20.57 2.80
C THR A 171 4.56 -19.97 1.52
N PRO A 172 4.54 -18.63 1.36
CA PRO A 172 5.17 -18.00 0.21
C PRO A 172 6.70 -18.13 0.27
N ASP A 173 7.35 -18.19 -0.91
CA ASP A 173 8.80 -18.16 -1.00
C ASP A 173 9.39 -16.86 -0.44
N ARG A 174 10.48 -16.96 0.32
CA ARG A 174 11.07 -15.83 1.05
C ARG A 174 11.63 -14.75 0.13
N LEU A 175 12.22 -15.15 -1.01
CA LEU A 175 12.77 -14.20 -1.97
C LEU A 175 11.63 -13.48 -2.69
N TYR A 176 10.59 -14.21 -3.08
CA TYR A 176 9.39 -13.64 -3.68
C TYR A 176 8.73 -12.62 -2.75
N VAL A 177 8.56 -12.95 -1.47
CA VAL A 177 8.02 -12.03 -0.45
C VAL A 177 8.87 -10.77 -0.36
N ARG A 178 10.20 -10.93 -0.24
CA ARG A 178 11.11 -9.80 -0.07
C ARG A 178 11.02 -8.81 -1.23
N PHE A 179 10.83 -9.33 -2.44
CA PHE A 179 10.80 -8.56 -3.67
C PHE A 179 9.42 -7.96 -3.97
N TYR A 180 8.35 -8.75 -3.91
CA TYR A 180 7.04 -8.37 -4.45
C TYR A 180 5.98 -8.05 -3.39
N TYR A 181 6.04 -8.67 -2.21
CA TYR A 181 4.95 -8.53 -1.25
C TYR A 181 5.03 -7.18 -0.53
N SER A 182 3.95 -6.39 -0.66
CA SER A 182 3.73 -5.15 0.10
C SER A 182 3.33 -5.41 1.55
N HIS A 183 2.79 -6.59 1.85
CA HIS A 183 2.39 -7.02 3.19
C HIS A 183 3.23 -8.22 3.63
N PRO A 184 3.68 -8.29 4.89
CA PRO A 184 4.36 -9.48 5.39
C PRO A 184 3.40 -10.69 5.37
N PRO A 185 3.92 -11.92 5.21
CA PRO A 185 3.13 -13.14 5.36
C PRO A 185 2.40 -13.20 6.70
N ALA A 186 1.24 -13.87 6.74
CA ALA A 186 0.45 -14.01 7.96
C ALA A 186 1.27 -14.60 9.11
N SER A 187 2.12 -15.60 8.84
CA SER A 187 2.99 -16.22 9.84
C SER A 187 3.95 -15.22 10.50
N GLU A 188 4.55 -14.30 9.74
CA GLU A 188 5.43 -13.26 10.28
C GLU A 188 4.66 -12.25 11.13
N ARG A 189 3.47 -11.84 10.69
CA ARG A 189 2.60 -10.91 11.42
C ARG A 189 2.11 -11.52 12.72
N LEU A 190 1.60 -12.75 12.70
CA LEU A 190 1.13 -13.47 13.89
C LEU A 190 2.26 -13.69 14.90
N ALA A 191 3.47 -14.03 14.44
CA ALA A 191 4.63 -14.15 15.31
C ALA A 191 5.00 -12.81 15.97
N ALA A 192 4.97 -11.71 15.21
CA ALA A 192 5.23 -10.37 15.74
C ALA A 192 4.16 -9.93 16.75
N MET A 193 2.87 -10.18 16.48
CA MET A 193 1.78 -9.91 17.42
C MET A 193 1.90 -10.74 18.70
N GLY A 194 2.27 -12.02 18.58
CA GLY A 194 2.47 -12.92 19.72
C GLY A 194 3.63 -12.51 20.62
N ALA A 195 4.64 -11.81 20.10
CA ALA A 195 5.74 -11.26 20.90
C ALA A 195 5.37 -9.98 21.66
N LEU A 196 4.22 -9.37 21.37
CA LEU A 196 3.71 -8.15 22.01
C LEU A 196 2.66 -8.43 23.10
N ALA A 197 2.15 -9.66 23.16
CA ALA A 197 1.14 -10.12 24.13
C ALA A 197 1.80 -10.63 25.41
#